data_AF-A0A2G1YYY0-F1
#
_entry.id   AF-A0A2G1YYY0-F1
#
_cell.length_a   1.000
_cell.length_b   1.000
_cell.length_c   1.000
_cell.angle_alpha   90.00
_cell.angle_beta   90.00
_cell.angle_gamma   90.00
#
_symmetry.space_group_name_H-M   'P 1'
#
loop_
_entity.id
_entity.type
_entity.pdbx_description
1 polymer ?
#
loop_
_entity_poly.entity_id
_entity_poly.type
_entity_poly.pdbx_seq_one_letter_code
_entity_poly.pdbx_strand_id
1 'polypeptide(L)'
;MSDVLMILRGAQTMSWLADQSYTIGIEAPASYAQGRSGSFLKLDPETLVIKGKRLAKKVEKEWTKSIPDGVVLHKLNEDEQKSVSDLVRHLS
;
A
#
# COMPACT_ATOMS: atom_id res chain seq x y z
N MET A 1 17.27 -6.05 -5.64
CA MET A 1 16.28 -6.85 -4.87
C MET A 1 14.92 -6.25 -5.14
N SER A 2 13.96 -7.05 -5.61
CA SER A 2 12.60 -6.59 -5.89
C SER A 2 11.96 -6.03 -4.62
N ASP A 3 11.50 -4.78 -4.67
CA ASP A 3 10.73 -4.20 -3.58
C ASP A 3 9.44 -5.00 -3.44
N VAL A 4 9.14 -5.46 -2.22
CA VAL A 4 7.87 -6.16 -1.95
C VAL A 4 6.73 -5.18 -2.18
N LEU A 5 5.80 -5.55 -3.05
CA LEU A 5 4.58 -4.81 -3.34
C LEU A 5 3.37 -5.55 -2.77
N MET A 6 2.55 -4.82 -2.01
CA MET A 6 1.24 -5.28 -1.54
C MET A 6 0.19 -4.26 -1.96
N ILE A 7 -1.04 -4.69 -2.17
CA ILE A 7 -2.15 -3.79 -2.52
C ILE A 7 -3.18 -3.83 -1.40
N LEU A 8 -3.55 -2.67 -0.90
CA LEU A 8 -4.76 -2.47 -0.10
C LEU A 8 -5.82 -1.88 -0.99
N ARG A 9 -7.02 -2.45 -0.95
CA ARG A 9 -8.16 -1.98 -1.74
C ARG A 9 -9.42 -1.87 -0.88
N GLY A 10 -10.10 -0.74 -1.01
CA GLY A 10 -11.41 -0.48 -0.39
C GLY A 10 -11.56 0.98 0.06
N ALA A 11 -12.80 1.45 0.14
CA ALA A 11 -13.12 2.83 0.51
C ALA A 11 -12.56 3.26 1.88
N GLN A 12 -12.40 2.32 2.82
CA GLN A 12 -11.87 2.59 4.16
C GLN A 12 -10.34 2.46 4.27
N THR A 13 -9.64 2.15 3.16
CA THR A 13 -8.18 1.92 3.18
C THR A 13 -7.41 3.10 3.76
N MET A 14 -7.74 4.31 3.31
CA MET A 14 -7.03 5.54 3.71
C MET A 14 -7.31 5.89 5.17
N SER A 15 -8.58 5.84 5.58
CA SER A 15 -9.00 6.10 6.96
C SER A 15 -8.36 5.11 7.92
N TRP A 16 -8.38 3.81 7.58
CA TRP A 16 -7.76 2.79 8.40
C TRP A 16 -6.25 2.99 8.55
N LEU A 17 -5.53 3.32 7.48
CA LEU A 17 -4.10 3.61 7.56
C LEU A 17 -3.82 4.86 8.40
N ALA A 18 -4.66 5.90 8.30
CA ALA A 18 -4.55 7.09 9.16
C ALA A 18 -4.73 6.73 10.64
N ASP A 19 -5.68 5.85 10.98
CA ASP A 19 -5.88 5.35 12.35
C ASP A 19 -4.66 4.59 12.89
N GLN A 20 -3.91 3.92 12.00
CA GLN A 20 -2.62 3.28 12.32
C GLN A 20 -1.43 4.27 12.37
N SER A 21 -1.70 5.58 12.42
CA SER A 21 -0.72 6.67 12.44
C SER A 21 0.17 6.75 11.18
N TYR A 22 -0.30 6.25 10.04
CA TYR A 22 0.36 6.47 8.75
C TYR A 22 -0.10 7.78 8.12
N THR A 23 0.84 8.55 7.56
CA THR A 23 0.51 9.82 6.88
C THR A 23 0.20 9.55 5.40
N ILE A 24 -1.07 9.60 5.01
CA ILE A 24 -1.46 9.40 3.61
C ILE A 24 -2.44 10.52 3.20
N GLY A 25 -2.07 11.31 2.21
CA GLY A 25 -2.90 12.39 1.68
C GLY A 25 -4.04 11.86 0.80
N ILE A 26 -5.20 12.52 0.87
CA ILE A 26 -6.44 12.08 0.21
C ILE A 26 -6.50 12.54 -1.25
N GLU A 27 -5.66 13.47 -1.69
CA GLU A 27 -5.72 14.04 -3.04
C GLU A 27 -4.70 13.40 -4.00
N ALA A 28 -5.19 12.92 -5.16
CA ALA A 28 -4.46 12.44 -6.33
C ALA A 28 -3.49 11.23 -6.13
N PRO A 29 -3.09 10.53 -7.21
CA PRO A 29 -2.06 9.50 -7.14
C PRO A 29 -0.73 10.13 -6.74
N ALA A 30 -0.36 9.95 -5.48
CA ALA A 30 0.85 10.49 -4.91
C ALA A 30 1.58 9.41 -4.12
N SER A 31 2.91 9.52 -4.11
CA SER A 31 3.79 8.66 -3.34
C SER A 31 4.08 9.32 -1.98
N TYR A 32 3.73 8.65 -0.90
CA TYR A 32 3.89 9.11 0.47
C TYR A 32 4.99 8.30 1.17
N ALA A 33 6.12 8.94 1.45
CA ALA A 33 7.25 8.30 2.13
C ALA A 33 6.94 8.06 3.61
N GLN A 34 7.06 6.81 4.08
CA GLN A 34 6.82 6.45 5.50
C GLN A 34 8.12 6.28 6.29
N GLY A 35 9.08 7.19 6.07
CA GLY A 35 10.45 7.03 6.53
C GLY A 35 11.23 6.01 5.68
N ARG A 36 12.54 5.87 5.94
CA ARG A 36 13.57 5.22 5.07
C ARG A 36 13.34 3.74 4.68
N SER A 37 12.16 3.14 4.86
CA SER A 37 11.91 1.71 4.64
C SER A 37 10.66 1.38 3.81
N GLY A 38 10.05 2.37 3.15
CA GLY A 38 8.98 2.14 2.19
C GLY A 38 8.16 3.38 1.85
N SER A 39 7.25 3.22 0.90
CA SER A 39 6.31 4.26 0.49
C SER A 39 4.92 3.67 0.24
N PHE A 40 3.90 4.48 0.44
CA PHE A 40 2.56 4.20 -0.06
C PHE A 40 2.36 4.95 -1.36
N LEU A 41 1.83 4.29 -2.38
CA LEU A 41 1.45 4.90 -3.64
C LEU A 41 -0.06 4.76 -3.80
N LYS A 42 -0.76 5.88 -3.80
CA LYS A 42 -2.18 5.91 -4.10
C LYS A 42 -2.35 5.77 -5.62
N LEU A 43 -3.13 4.79 -6.09
CA LEU A 43 -3.49 4.67 -7.51
C LEU A 43 -4.83 5.35 -7.80
N ASP A 44 -5.78 5.19 -6.88
CA ASP A 44 -7.12 5.77 -6.94
C ASP A 44 -7.65 5.96 -5.49
N PRO A 45 -8.86 6.52 -5.28
CA PRO A 45 -9.42 6.73 -3.93
C PRO A 45 -9.50 5.47 -3.05
N GLU A 46 -9.60 4.28 -3.63
CA GLU A 46 -9.79 3.02 -2.92
C GLU A 46 -8.56 2.10 -2.99
N THR A 47 -7.68 2.28 -3.97
CA THR A 47 -6.52 1.41 -4.21
C THR A 47 -5.21 2.06 -3.82
N LEU A 48 -4.46 1.38 -2.96
CA LEU A 48 -3.17 1.82 -2.45
C LEU A 48 -2.13 0.71 -2.55
N VAL A 49 -1.01 1.01 -3.19
CA VAL A 49 0.14 0.12 -3.32
C VAL A 49 1.14 0.43 -2.22
N ILE A 50 1.58 -0.60 -1.51
CA ILE A 50 2.59 -0.53 -0.46
C ILE A 50 3.90 -1.02 -1.05
N LYS A 51 4.90 -0.16 -1.07
CA LYS A 51 6.25 -0.50 -1.53
C LYS A 51 7.21 -0.61 -0.36
N GLY A 52 7.88 -1.75 -0.25
CA GLY A 52 8.97 -1.98 0.69
C GLY A 52 8.66 -3.04 1.73
N LYS A 53 9.59 -3.99 1.89
CA LYS A 53 9.41 -5.21 2.71
C LYS A 53 9.07 -4.94 4.18
N ARG A 54 9.69 -3.94 4.80
CA ARG A 54 9.44 -3.62 6.22
C ARG A 54 8.07 -2.97 6.42
N LEU A 55 7.71 -2.02 5.54
CA LEU A 55 6.41 -1.36 5.58
C LEU A 55 5.29 -2.36 5.31
N ALA A 56 5.42 -3.17 4.26
CA ALA A 56 4.53 -4.28 3.91
C ALA A 56 4.24 -5.20 5.10
N LYS A 57 5.29 -5.70 5.76
CA LYS A 57 5.15 -6.55 6.97
C LYS A 57 4.46 -5.84 8.13
N LYS A 58 4.74 -4.54 8.35
CA LYS A 58 4.10 -3.77 9.43
C LYS A 58 2.61 -3.65 9.16
N VAL A 59 2.24 -3.28 7.93
CA VAL A 59 0.83 -3.13 7.52
C VAL A 59 0.09 -4.45 7.58
N GLU A 60 0.71 -5.54 7.11
CA GLU A 60 0.13 -6.89 7.23
C GLU A 60 -0.17 -7.29 8.68
N LYS A 61 0.76 -6.98 9.58
CA LYS A 61 0.59 -7.26 11.01
C LYS A 61 -0.57 -6.46 11.60
N GLU A 62 -0.68 -5.17 11.28
CA GLU A 62 -1.79 -4.35 11.77
C GLU A 62 -3.13 -4.78 11.15
N TRP A 63 -3.14 -5.11 9.86
CA TRP A 63 -4.34 -5.62 9.17
C TRP A 63 -4.86 -6.90 9.82
N THR A 64 -3.96 -7.81 10.21
CA THR A 64 -4.34 -9.08 10.86
C THR A 64 -4.90 -8.88 12.27
N LYS A 65 -4.51 -7.81 12.98
CA LYS A 65 -5.04 -7.48 14.30
C LYS A 65 -6.41 -6.82 14.25
N SER A 66 -6.66 -6.02 13.22
CA SER A 66 -7.88 -5.25 13.04
C SER A 66 -8.19 -5.14 11.56
N ILE A 67 -8.86 -6.17 11.02
CA ILE A 67 -9.27 -6.20 9.62
C ILE A 67 -10.34 -5.11 9.43
N PRO A 68 -10.12 -4.12 8.55
CA PRO A 68 -11.10 -3.06 8.33
C PRO A 68 -12.23 -3.56 7.44
N ASP A 69 -13.45 -3.14 7.74
CA ASP A 69 -14.61 -3.49 6.91
C ASP A 69 -14.44 -2.97 5.47
N GLY A 70 -14.65 -3.86 4.51
CA GLY A 70 -14.55 -3.55 3.09
C GLY A 70 -13.12 -3.28 2.59
N VAL A 71 -12.08 -3.58 3.37
CA VAL A 71 -10.67 -3.46 2.95
C VAL A 71 -10.04 -4.82 2.74
N VAL A 72 -9.58 -5.06 1.52
CA VAL A 72 -8.90 -6.29 1.10
C VAL A 72 -7.40 -6.04 0.99
N LEU A 73 -6.60 -6.93 1.59
CA LEU A 73 -5.15 -6.94 1.45
C LEU A 73 -4.73 -8.02 0.44
N HIS A 74 -4.25 -7.59 -0.72
CA HIS A 74 -3.69 -8.47 -1.74
C HIS A 74 -2.18 -8.59 -1.58
N LYS A 75 -1.71 -9.82 -1.37
CA LYS A 75 -0.30 -10.18 -1.46
C LYS A 75 0.00 -10.65 -2.89
N LEU A 76 0.88 -9.94 -3.55
CA LEU A 76 1.24 -10.24 -4.94
C LEU A 76 2.27 -11.36 -4.99
N ASN A 77 2.08 -12.31 -5.90
CA ASN A 77 3.11 -13.29 -6.26
C ASN A 77 4.26 -12.63 -7.06
N GLU A 78 5.31 -13.37 -7.42
CA GLU A 78 6.48 -12.79 -8.09
C GLU A 78 6.16 -12.17 -9.46
N ASP A 79 5.27 -12.77 -10.23
CA ASP A 79 4.89 -12.29 -11.57
C ASP A 79 3.99 -11.06 -11.49
N GLU A 80 3.08 -11.02 -10.51
CA GLU A 80 2.25 -9.86 -10.20
C GLU A 80 3.08 -8.69 -9.67
N GLN A 81 4.07 -8.96 -8.81
CA GLN A 81 5.00 -7.93 -8.33
C GLN A 81 5.76 -7.26 -9.46
N LYS A 82 6.21 -8.01 -10.47
CA LYS A 82 6.85 -7.44 -11.67
C LYS A 82 5.87 -6.54 -12.43
N SER A 83 4.69 -7.06 -12.73
CA SER A 83 3.65 -6.35 -13.49
C SER A 83 3.23 -5.04 -12.83
N VAL A 84 3.01 -5.06 -11.51
CA VAL A 84 2.66 -3.86 -10.73
C VAL A 84 3.85 -2.93 -10.59
N SER A 85 5.08 -3.44 -10.41
CA SER A 85 6.28 -2.60 -10.38
C SER A 85 6.47 -1.84 -11.69
N ASP A 86 6.18 -2.46 -12.83
CA ASP A 86 6.27 -1.83 -14.14
C ASP A 86 5.17 -0.77 -14.32
N LEU A 87 3.94 -1.05 -13.90
CA LEU A 87 2.85 -0.05 -13.88
C LEU A 87 3.21 1.16 -13.01
N VAL A 88 3.72 0.93 -11.80
CA VAL A 88 4.13 1.99 -10.88
C VAL A 88 5.25 2.85 -11.46
N ARG A 89 6.22 2.25 -12.17
CA ARG A 89 7.30 2.98 -12.84
C ARG A 89 6.82 3.90 -13.95
N HIS A 90 5.74 3.56 -14.65
CA HIS A 90 5.17 4.40 -15.71
C HIS A 90 4.29 5.54 -15.18
N LEU A 91 3.82 5.44 -13.93
CA LEU A 91 2.98 6.43 -13.26
C LEU A 91 3.77 7.43 -12.40
N SER A 92 5.07 7.19 -12.18
CA SER A 92 5.98 8.03 -11.39
C SER A 92 6.82 8.93 -12.30
#